data_AF-A0A7J3ZQL5-F1
#
_entry.id   AF-A0A7J3ZQL5-F1
#
_cell.length_a   1.000
_cell.length_b   1.000
_cell.length_c   1.000
_cell.angle_alpha   90.00
_cell.angle_beta   90.00
_cell.angle_gamma   90.00
#
_symmetry.space_group_name_H-M   'P 1'
#
loop_
_entity.id
_entity.type
_entity.pdbx_description
1 polymer ?
#
loop_
_entity_poly.entity_id
_entity_poly.type
_entity_poly.pdbx_seq_one_letter_code
_entity_poly.pdbx_strand_id
1 'polypeptide(L)'
;GNELIAFCSLCSLGEHILDLERDFGILVERTLDFIKKRIKVLEILDSLPKLDCGKCGREKCEDLAKEVYDGLAKIEDCIILKTEPTLNAKIIIDGKNVPLQPFVSEFVRKTVLGMVSSLKNVSIRGDEKLRIEILKK
;
A
#
# COMPACT_ATOMS: atom_id res chain seq x y z
N GLY A 1 -14.32 2.28 -7.47
CA GLY A 1 -15.69 1.95 -7.92
C GLY A 1 -16.64 2.31 -6.81
N ASN A 2 -17.72 3.04 -7.13
CA ASN A 2 -18.76 3.38 -6.17
C ASN A 2 -19.46 2.10 -5.71
N GLU A 3 -19.17 1.63 -4.50
CA GLU A 3 -19.93 0.58 -3.82
C GLU A 3 -21.15 1.27 -3.20
N LEU A 4 -22.32 1.06 -3.81
CA LEU A 4 -23.55 1.75 -3.42
C LEU A 4 -24.20 1.03 -2.24
N ILE A 5 -24.25 1.68 -1.08
CA ILE A 5 -24.72 1.08 0.19
C ILE A 5 -26.25 0.97 0.25
N ALA A 6 -26.99 2.01 -0.21
CA ALA A 6 -28.45 2.04 -0.24
C ALA A 6 -29.03 3.19 -1.09
N PHE A 7 -30.27 3.01 -1.58
CA PHE A 7 -31.19 4.06 -2.01
C PHE A 7 -32.41 4.08 -1.08
N CYS A 8 -32.77 5.25 -0.56
CA CYS A 8 -33.82 5.39 0.45
C CYS A 8 -34.89 6.40 0.04
N SER A 9 -36.11 6.18 0.50
CA SER A 9 -37.24 7.08 0.36
C SER A 9 -38.04 7.16 1.66
N LEU A 10 -38.78 8.26 1.84
CA LEU A 10 -39.74 8.41 2.92
C LEU A 10 -41.04 7.64 2.66
N CYS A 11 -41.26 7.15 1.44
CA CYS A 11 -42.37 6.30 1.04
C CYS A 11 -41.85 5.11 0.23
N SER A 12 -42.47 3.93 0.36
CA SER A 12 -42.17 2.78 -0.48
C SER A 12 -42.48 3.06 -1.96
N LEU A 13 -41.44 3.20 -2.78
CA LEU A 13 -41.54 3.52 -4.22
C LEU A 13 -41.22 2.30 -5.13
N GLY A 14 -41.04 1.10 -4.56
CA GLY A 14 -40.76 -0.14 -5.28
C GLY A 14 -39.89 -1.11 -4.47
N GLU A 15 -39.67 -2.33 -4.96
CA GLU A 15 -38.98 -3.42 -4.24
C GLU A 15 -37.51 -3.14 -3.88
N HIS A 16 -36.87 -2.20 -4.57
CA HIS A 16 -35.44 -1.87 -4.38
C HIS A 16 -35.19 -0.59 -3.57
N ILE A 17 -36.23 0.09 -3.09
CA ILE A 17 -36.12 1.37 -2.38
C ILE A 17 -36.47 1.14 -0.91
N LEU A 18 -35.50 1.39 -0.02
CA LEU A 18 -35.69 1.23 1.43
C LEU A 18 -36.58 2.35 1.99
N ASP A 19 -37.47 1.96 2.88
CA ASP A 19 -38.35 2.83 3.65
C ASP A 19 -37.63 3.26 4.92
N LEU A 20 -37.30 4.54 5.06
CA LEU A 20 -36.46 5.03 6.16
C LEU A 20 -37.05 4.78 7.55
N GLU A 21 -38.38 4.78 7.71
CA GLU A 21 -39.00 4.56 9.02
C GLU A 21 -38.94 3.09 9.42
N ARG A 22 -39.13 2.18 8.46
CA ARG A 22 -39.14 0.73 8.71
C ARG A 22 -37.75 0.10 8.67
N ASP A 23 -36.88 0.57 7.80
CA ASP A 23 -35.63 -0.09 7.44
C ASP A 23 -34.38 0.57 8.08
N PHE A 24 -34.56 1.54 8.98
CA PHE A 24 -33.45 2.23 9.65
C PHE A 24 -32.45 1.26 10.29
N GLY A 25 -32.94 0.21 10.97
CA GLY A 25 -32.07 -0.81 11.57
C GLY A 25 -31.19 -1.52 10.54
N ILE A 26 -31.77 -1.90 9.39
CA ILE A 26 -31.07 -2.57 8.29
C ILE A 26 -30.02 -1.63 7.68
N LEU A 27 -30.35 -0.34 7.52
CA LEU A 27 -29.42 0.67 7.02
C LEU A 27 -28.23 0.85 7.95
N VAL A 28 -28.47 0.92 9.26
CA VAL A 28 -27.41 1.03 10.26
C VAL A 28 -26.51 -0.21 10.22
N GLU A 29 -27.08 -1.40 10.18
CA GLU A 29 -26.32 -2.65 10.10
C GLU A 29 -25.43 -2.71 8.84
N ARG A 30 -26.00 -2.46 7.66
CA ARG A 30 -25.25 -2.44 6.39
C ARG A 30 -24.14 -1.39 6.39
N THR A 31 -24.42 -0.22 6.96
CA THR A 31 -23.43 0.86 7.06
C THR A 31 -22.28 0.45 7.99
N LEU A 32 -22.60 -0.14 9.15
CA LEU A 32 -21.59 -0.62 10.09
C LEU A 32 -20.71 -1.69 9.44
N ASP A 33 -21.29 -2.63 8.70
CA ASP A 33 -20.51 -3.69 8.05
C ASP A 33 -19.64 -3.17 6.91
N PHE A 34 -20.13 -2.19 6.14
CA PHE A 34 -19.31 -1.48 5.16
C PHE A 34 -18.11 -0.80 5.83
N ILE A 35 -18.32 -0.08 6.94
CA ILE A 35 -17.25 0.59 7.68
C ILE A 35 -16.24 -0.43 8.21
N LYS A 36 -16.70 -1.52 8.84
CA LYS A 36 -15.83 -2.59 9.36
C LYS A 36 -14.95 -3.17 8.25
N LYS A 37 -15.56 -3.51 7.09
CA LYS A 37 -14.84 -4.00 5.91
C LYS A 37 -13.78 -3.00 5.46
N ARG A 38 -14.14 -1.71 5.33
CA ARG A 38 -13.20 -0.66 4.90
C ARG A 38 -12.03 -0.50 5.85
N ILE A 39 -12.27 -0.51 7.16
CA ILE A 39 -11.20 -0.46 8.17
C ILE A 39 -10.22 -1.62 7.98
N LYS A 40 -10.71 -2.85 7.83
CA LYS A 40 -9.87 -4.04 7.65
C LYS A 40 -9.03 -3.98 6.38
N VAL A 41 -9.62 -3.52 5.28
CA VAL A 41 -8.88 -3.32 4.01
C VAL A 41 -7.80 -2.24 4.18
N LEU A 42 -8.08 -1.16 4.90
CA LEU A 42 -7.09 -0.10 5.16
C LEU A 42 -5.94 -0.59 6.05
N GLU A 43 -6.23 -1.40 7.09
CA GLU A 43 -5.19 -2.05 7.91
C GLU A 43 -4.25 -2.91 7.06
N ILE A 44 -4.80 -3.69 6.13
CA ILE A 44 -3.98 -4.48 5.19
C ILE A 44 -3.21 -3.54 4.24
N LEU A 45 -3.84 -2.50 3.71
CA LEU A 45 -3.18 -1.53 2.83
C LEU A 45 -2.01 -0.82 3.54
N ASP A 46 -2.11 -0.55 4.84
CA ASP A 46 -1.05 0.05 5.66
C ASP A 46 0.19 -0.84 5.77
N SER A 47 0.02 -2.16 5.65
CA SER A 47 1.14 -3.11 5.59
C SER A 47 1.76 -3.26 4.19
N LEU A 48 1.17 -2.65 3.17
CA LEU A 48 1.70 -2.64 1.80
C LEU A 48 2.58 -1.39 1.54
N PRO A 49 3.48 -1.45 0.53
CA PRO A 49 4.34 -0.33 0.13
C PRO A 49 3.63 0.91 -0.43
N LYS A 50 2.35 0.79 -0.84
CA LYS A 50 1.52 1.87 -1.45
C LYS A 50 2.18 2.58 -2.64
N LEU A 51 2.89 1.84 -3.47
CA LEU A 51 3.57 2.37 -4.67
C LEU A 51 2.70 2.33 -5.93
N ASP A 52 1.54 1.66 -5.89
CA ASP A 52 0.62 1.46 -7.04
C ASP A 52 1.35 1.05 -8.34
N CYS A 53 2.29 0.12 -8.20
CA CYS A 53 3.29 -0.14 -9.23
C CYS A 53 2.90 -1.14 -10.32
N GLY A 54 1.73 -1.77 -10.26
CA GLY A 54 1.31 -2.76 -11.26
C GLY A 54 1.99 -4.14 -11.20
N LYS A 55 3.10 -4.30 -10.45
CA LYS A 55 3.96 -5.50 -10.55
C LYS A 55 3.33 -6.81 -10.08
N CYS A 56 2.31 -6.75 -9.23
CA CYS A 56 1.55 -7.93 -8.79
C CYS A 56 0.31 -8.19 -9.68
N GLY A 57 0.21 -7.52 -10.84
CA GLY A 57 -0.93 -7.63 -11.76
C GLY A 57 -2.10 -6.70 -11.44
N ARG A 58 -2.01 -5.91 -10.36
CA ARG A 58 -3.05 -4.98 -9.91
C ARG A 58 -2.56 -3.54 -10.02
N GLU A 59 -3.42 -2.64 -10.50
CA GLU A 59 -3.10 -1.22 -10.68
C GLU A 59 -2.85 -0.55 -9.33
N LYS A 60 -3.74 -0.78 -8.35
CA LYS A 60 -3.66 -0.15 -7.03
C LYS A 60 -3.29 -1.17 -5.96
N CYS A 61 -2.49 -0.75 -4.99
CA CYS A 61 -2.23 -1.54 -3.79
C CYS A 61 -3.51 -1.82 -3.00
N GLU A 62 -4.50 -0.93 -3.07
CA GLU A 62 -5.81 -1.15 -2.45
C GLU A 62 -6.54 -2.37 -3.04
N ASP A 63 -6.35 -2.69 -4.32
CA ASP A 63 -6.98 -3.86 -4.94
C ASP A 63 -6.38 -5.15 -4.37
N LEU A 64 -5.06 -5.20 -4.18
CA LEU A 64 -4.42 -6.32 -3.46
C LEU A 64 -4.95 -6.42 -2.03
N ALA A 65 -5.07 -5.29 -1.32
CA ALA A 65 -5.57 -5.29 0.05
C ALA A 65 -7.01 -5.83 0.17
N LYS A 66 -7.89 -5.50 -0.79
CA LYS A 66 -9.24 -6.05 -0.87
C LYS A 66 -9.23 -7.55 -1.12
N GLU A 67 -8.44 -8.02 -2.08
CA GLU A 67 -8.36 -9.45 -2.37
C GLU A 67 -7.76 -10.26 -1.22
N VAL A 68 -6.81 -9.69 -0.47
CA VAL A 68 -6.30 -10.30 0.77
C VAL A 68 -7.40 -10.36 1.84
N TYR A 69 -8.18 -9.29 2.01
CA TYR A 69 -9.32 -9.27 2.92
C TYR A 69 -10.36 -10.34 2.55
N ASP A 70 -10.66 -10.48 1.26
CA ASP A 70 -11.62 -11.47 0.73
C ASP A 70 -11.05 -12.91 0.71
N GLY A 71 -9.79 -13.11 1.11
CA GLY A 71 -9.13 -14.42 1.13
C GLY A 71 -8.72 -14.96 -0.25
N LEU A 72 -8.75 -14.10 -1.28
CA LEU A 72 -8.42 -14.42 -2.67
C LEU A 72 -6.93 -14.24 -3.00
N ALA A 73 -6.20 -13.49 -2.17
CA ALA A 73 -4.77 -13.22 -2.34
C ALA A 73 -4.03 -13.26 -0.99
N LYS A 74 -2.71 -13.25 -1.05
CA LYS A 74 -1.85 -13.11 0.13
C LYS A 74 -1.05 -11.81 0.07
N ILE A 75 -0.66 -11.30 1.24
CA ILE A 75 0.15 -10.08 1.31
C ILE A 75 1.50 -10.26 0.59
N GLU A 76 2.04 -11.48 0.61
CA GLU A 76 3.30 -11.85 -0.06
C GLU A 76 3.21 -11.83 -1.60
N ASP A 77 2.01 -11.73 -2.17
CA ASP A 77 1.82 -11.55 -3.62
C ASP A 77 2.33 -10.16 -4.07
N CYS A 78 2.56 -9.24 -3.13
CA CYS A 78 3.24 -7.98 -3.42
C CYS A 78 4.73 -8.23 -3.76
N ILE A 79 5.07 -8.12 -5.04
CA ILE A 79 6.44 -8.27 -5.55
C ILE A 79 7.44 -7.34 -4.85
N ILE A 80 7.01 -6.14 -4.45
CA ILE A 80 7.90 -5.18 -3.77
C ILE A 80 8.26 -5.67 -2.36
N LEU A 81 7.29 -6.11 -1.56
CA LEU A 81 7.58 -6.68 -0.23
C LEU A 81 8.47 -7.91 -0.33
N LYS A 82 8.18 -8.80 -1.30
CA LYS A 82 8.96 -10.02 -1.51
C LYS A 82 10.43 -9.74 -1.89
N THR A 83 10.69 -8.64 -2.60
CA THR A 83 12.04 -8.28 -3.06
C THR A 83 12.77 -7.31 -2.14
N GLU A 84 12.08 -6.67 -1.18
CA GLU A 84 12.69 -5.72 -0.25
C GLU A 84 13.94 -6.28 0.48
N PRO A 85 13.97 -7.52 0.98
CA PRO A 85 15.14 -8.06 1.69
C PRO A 85 16.39 -8.21 0.81
N THR A 86 16.21 -8.30 -0.51
CA THR A 86 17.30 -8.52 -1.48
C THR A 86 17.81 -7.23 -2.11
N LEU A 87 17.19 -6.08 -1.81
CA LEU A 87 17.62 -4.79 -2.34
C LEU A 87 19.02 -4.40 -1.85
N ASN A 88 19.79 -3.78 -2.73
CA ASN A 88 21.15 -3.33 -2.45
C ASN A 88 21.21 -1.89 -1.92
N ALA A 89 20.10 -1.16 -1.88
CA ALA A 89 19.99 0.13 -1.20
C ALA A 89 18.83 0.14 -0.20
N LYS A 90 19.06 0.77 0.96
CA LYS A 90 18.03 1.11 1.94
C LYS A 90 18.06 2.61 2.23
N ILE A 91 16.90 3.25 2.22
CA ILE A 91 16.72 4.65 2.60
C ILE A 91 15.85 4.69 3.85
N ILE A 92 16.31 5.39 4.87
CA ILE A 92 15.68 5.48 6.18
C ILE A 92 15.47 6.95 6.52
N ILE A 93 14.23 7.35 6.83
CA ILE A 93 13.86 8.70 7.23
C ILE A 93 13.26 8.62 8.63
N ASP A 94 13.90 9.24 9.63
CA ASP A 94 13.50 9.19 11.04
C ASP A 94 13.19 7.76 11.53
N GLY A 95 14.07 6.82 11.21
CA GLY A 95 13.92 5.41 11.57
C GLY A 95 12.92 4.61 10.72
N LYS A 96 12.21 5.24 9.77
CA LYS A 96 11.25 4.55 8.88
C LYS A 96 11.89 4.22 7.55
N ASN A 97 11.79 2.95 7.14
CA ASN A 97 12.22 2.52 5.81
C ASN A 97 11.32 3.11 4.73
N VAL A 98 11.94 3.65 3.68
CA VAL A 98 11.25 4.08 2.47
C VAL A 98 11.14 2.88 1.52
N PRO A 99 9.94 2.47 1.10
CA PRO A 99 9.80 1.37 0.15
C PRO A 99 10.41 1.74 -1.20
N LEU A 100 11.26 0.86 -1.73
CA LEU A 100 11.92 1.05 -3.02
C LEU A 100 11.56 -0.06 -3.98
N GLN A 101 11.48 0.29 -5.27
CA GLN A 101 11.49 -0.70 -6.32
C GLN A 101 12.93 -1.15 -6.62
N PRO A 102 13.14 -2.36 -7.16
CA PRO A 102 14.49 -2.85 -7.52
C PRO A 102 15.30 -1.89 -8.39
N PHE A 103 14.66 -1.28 -9.39
CA PHE A 103 15.31 -0.28 -10.25
C PHE A 103 15.77 0.95 -9.45
N VAL A 104 14.91 1.49 -8.58
CA VAL A 104 15.23 2.67 -7.76
C VAL A 104 16.35 2.35 -6.76
N SER A 105 16.32 1.15 -6.17
CA SER A 105 17.41 0.67 -5.31
C SER A 105 18.75 0.68 -6.03
N GLU A 106 18.82 0.10 -7.23
CA GLU A 106 20.07 0.08 -8.02
C GLU A 106 20.49 1.47 -8.51
N PHE A 107 19.53 2.29 -8.92
CA PHE A 107 19.79 3.65 -9.35
C PHE A 107 20.46 4.46 -8.23
N VAL A 108 19.82 4.55 -7.06
CA VAL A 108 20.34 5.30 -5.92
C VAL A 108 21.69 4.75 -5.48
N ARG A 109 21.83 3.41 -5.41
CA ARG A 109 23.09 2.75 -5.09
C ARG A 109 24.24 3.19 -6.01
N LYS A 110 24.06 3.04 -7.32
CA LYS A 110 25.11 3.34 -8.31
C LYS A 110 25.45 4.82 -8.32
N THR A 111 24.45 5.69 -8.19
CA THR A 111 24.66 7.15 -8.12
C THR A 111 25.51 7.53 -6.90
N VAL A 112 25.15 7.06 -5.71
CA VAL A 112 25.89 7.43 -4.49
C VAL A 112 27.29 6.80 -4.46
N LEU A 113 27.45 5.55 -4.89
CA LEU A 113 28.78 4.96 -5.01
C LEU A 113 29.65 5.71 -6.01
N GLY A 114 29.08 6.18 -7.13
CA GLY A 114 29.78 7.05 -8.07
C GLY A 114 30.24 8.37 -7.44
N MET A 115 29.38 9.02 -6.65
CA MET A 115 29.75 10.24 -5.90
C MET A 115 30.89 9.97 -4.91
N VAL A 116 30.78 8.89 -4.13
CA VAL A 116 31.77 8.51 -3.11
C VAL A 116 33.10 8.11 -3.74
N SER A 117 33.10 7.47 -4.92
CA SER A 117 34.32 7.08 -5.66
C SER A 117 35.20 8.27 -6.05
N SER A 118 34.61 9.47 -6.13
CA SER A 118 35.31 10.69 -6.51
C SER A 118 35.95 11.41 -5.32
N LEU A 119 35.77 10.91 -4.09
CA LEU A 119 36.29 11.53 -2.87
C LEU A 119 37.73 11.07 -2.57
N LYS A 120 38.54 12.00 -2.04
CA LYS A 120 39.90 11.68 -1.58
C LYS A 120 39.85 10.80 -0.33
N ASN A 121 40.79 9.87 -0.22
CA ASN A 121 40.97 8.98 0.94
C ASN A 121 39.77 8.05 1.23
N VAL A 122 39.03 7.65 0.19
CA VAL A 122 37.96 6.65 0.29
C VAL A 122 38.30 5.44 -0.58
N SER A 123 37.98 4.23 -0.10
CA SER A 123 38.16 2.99 -0.86
C SER A 123 36.82 2.26 -0.97
N ILE A 124 36.33 2.12 -2.21
CA ILE A 124 35.14 1.35 -2.55
C ILE A 124 35.40 0.52 -3.82
N ARG A 125 34.72 -0.62 -3.93
CA ARG A 125 34.82 -1.60 -5.02
C ARG A 125 33.67 -1.48 -6.01
N GLY A 126 32.55 -0.89 -5.59
CA GLY A 126 31.35 -0.72 -6.41
C GLY A 126 30.34 -1.88 -6.28
N ASP A 127 30.61 -2.88 -5.44
CA ASP A 127 29.71 -4.00 -5.12
C ASP A 127 29.03 -3.85 -3.74
N GLU A 128 29.33 -2.78 -3.01
CA GLU A 128 28.81 -2.53 -1.66
C GLU A 128 27.29 -2.33 -1.65
N LYS A 129 26.67 -2.69 -0.52
CA LYS A 129 25.30 -2.29 -0.21
C LYS A 129 25.28 -0.87 0.35
N LEU A 130 24.25 -0.11 -0.01
CA LEU A 130 24.06 1.27 0.39
C LEU A 130 23.00 1.37 1.49
N ARG A 131 23.29 2.13 2.55
CA ARG A 131 22.31 2.59 3.54
C ARG A 131 22.40 4.12 3.64
N ILE A 132 21.29 4.80 3.37
CA ILE A 132 21.14 6.24 3.55
C ILE A 132 20.23 6.47 4.76
N GLU A 133 20.68 7.32 5.68
CA GLU A 133 19.91 7.72 6.85
C GLU A 133 19.70 9.24 6.83
N ILE A 134 18.44 9.67 6.93
CA ILE A 134 18.03 11.08 6.89
C ILE A 134 17.31 11.37 8.21
N LEU A 135 17.83 12.36 8.94
CA LEU A 135 17.27 12.83 10.20
C LEU A 135 16.63 14.21 9.98
N LYS A 136 15.39 14.38 10.41
CA LYS A 136 14.76 15.72 10.43
C LYS A 136 15.43 16.60 11.48
N LYS A 137 15.54 17.89 11.15
CA LYS A 137 15.99 18.93 12.08
C LYS A 137 14.88 19.32 13.04
#